data_AF-A0A3N7YYK3-F1
#
_entry.id   AF-A0A3N7YYK3-F1
#
_cell.length_a   1.000
_cell.length_b   1.000
_cell.length_c   1.000
_cell.angle_alpha   90.00
_cell.angle_beta   90.00
_cell.angle_gamma   90.00
#
_symmetry.space_group_name_H-M   'P 1'
#
loop_
_entity.id
_entity.type
_entity.pdbx_description
1 polymer ?
#
loop_
_entity_poly.entity_id
_entity_poly.type
_entity_poly.pdbx_seq_one_letter_code
_entity_poly.pdbx_strand_id
1 'polypeptide(L)' 'MPRAWRPRHPQWSELTIADALQDERTRLTAHPRPFDRYVKQTLCVSSTSPIHFRRKRYSVPTE' A
#
# COMPACT_ATOMS: atom_id res chain seq x y z
N MET A 1 11.91 14.65 -9.24
CA MET A 1 11.18 14.41 -7.98
C MET A 1 9.74 14.89 -8.14
N PRO A 2 8.72 14.07 -7.81
CA PRO A 2 7.32 14.47 -7.90
C PRO A 2 7.01 15.68 -7.00
N ARG A 3 6.16 16.60 -7.46
CA ARG A 3 5.78 17.82 -6.72
C ARG A 3 5.12 17.52 -5.35
N ALA A 4 4.56 16.32 -5.19
CA ALA A 4 3.91 15.84 -3.97
C ALA A 4 4.85 15.71 -2.74
N TRP A 5 6.17 15.68 -2.94
CA TRP A 5 7.14 15.48 -1.83
C TRP A 5 7.80 16.78 -1.35
N ARG A 6 7.33 17.93 -1.83
CA ARG A 6 7.76 19.26 -1.40
C ARG A 6 7.12 19.82 -0.12
N PRO A 7 6.00 19.32 0.43
CA PRO A 7 5.48 19.84 1.69
C PRO A 7 6.49 19.67 2.83
N ARG A 8 6.37 20.53 3.85
CA ARG A 8 7.04 20.34 5.14
C ARG A 8 6.49 19.09 5.82
N HIS A 9 7.36 18.39 6.54
CA HIS A 9 6.97 17.19 7.27
C HIS A 9 5.99 17.56 8.40
N PRO A 10 4.85 16.86 8.54
CA PRO A 10 3.81 17.24 9.51
C PRO A 10 4.26 17.16 10.97
N GLN A 11 5.24 16.32 11.27
CA GLN A 11 5.79 16.16 12.63
C GLN A 11 7.10 16.94 12.85
N TRP A 12 7.78 17.35 11.77
CA TRP A 12 9.06 18.06 11.82
C TRP A 12 9.05 19.23 10.83
N SER A 13 8.66 20.41 11.31
CA SER A 13 8.54 21.62 10.49
C SER A 13 9.83 22.08 9.81
N GLU A 14 10.98 21.65 10.33
CA GLU A 14 12.32 22.00 9.84
C GLU A 14 12.77 21.16 8.63
N LEU A 15 12.05 20.07 8.32
CA LEU A 15 12.40 19.13 7.28
C LEU A 15 11.30 19.05 6.22
N THR A 16 11.68 18.83 4.97
CA THR A 16 10.71 18.48 3.93
C THR A 16 10.46 16.97 3.92
N ILE A 17 9.33 16.54 3.35
CA ILE A 17 9.05 15.11 3.14
C ILE A 17 10.17 14.44 2.31
N ALA A 18 10.78 15.18 1.37
CA ALA A 18 11.90 14.68 0.58
C ALA A 18 13.16 14.42 1.42
N ASP A 19 13.47 15.29 2.38
CA ASP A 19 14.65 15.14 3.24
C ASP A 19 14.48 13.94 4.19
N ALA A 20 13.32 13.85 4.85
CA ALA A 20 13.02 12.73 5.74
C ALA A 20 13.05 11.38 4.99
N LEU A 21 12.49 11.33 3.78
CA LEU A 21 12.51 10.12 2.96
C LEU A 21 13.94 9.68 2.59
N GLN A 22 14.86 10.63 2.38
CA GLN A 22 16.25 10.34 2.05
C GLN A 22 17.00 9.69 3.23
N ASP A 23 16.78 10.22 4.44
CA ASP A 23 17.34 9.66 5.68
C ASP A 23 16.80 8.26 5.97
N GLU A 24 15.48 8.06 5.77
CA GLU A 24 14.84 6.76 5.95
C GLU A 24 15.40 5.72 4.97
N ARG A 25 15.60 6.10 3.70
CA ARG A 25 16.04 5.21 2.63
C ARG A 25 17.38 4.54 2.92
N THR A 26 18.28 5.25 3.60
CA THR A 26 19.61 4.76 3.99
C THR A 26 19.53 3.67 5.05
N ARG A 27 18.46 3.65 5.85
CA ARG A 27 18.25 2.69 6.95
C ARG A 27 17.36 1.51 6.54
N LEU A 28 16.80 1.53 5.33
CA LEU A 28 15.95 0.45 4.83
C LEU A 28 16.78 -0.80 4.55
N THR A 29 16.25 -1.96 4.94
CA THR A 29 16.79 -3.25 4.51
C THR A 29 16.61 -3.43 3.00
N ALA A 30 17.53 -4.15 2.36
CA ALA A 30 17.39 -4.54 0.96
C ALA A 30 16.02 -5.18 0.72
N HIS A 31 15.28 -4.65 -0.26
CA HIS A 31 13.93 -5.09 -0.54
C HIS A 31 13.96 -6.53 -1.11
N PRO A 32 13.31 -7.53 -0.49
CA PRO A 32 13.49 -8.93 -0.85
C PRO A 32 12.88 -9.29 -2.21
N ARG A 33 11.77 -8.66 -2.60
CA ARG A 33 11.19 -8.75 -3.95
C ARG A 33 10.24 -7.58 -4.16
N PRO A 34 10.27 -6.89 -5.32
CA PRO A 34 9.27 -5.88 -5.63
C PRO A 34 7.87 -6.50 -5.75
N PHE A 35 6.84 -5.66 -5.64
CA PHE A 35 5.48 -6.08 -5.95
C PHE A 35 5.35 -6.37 -7.45
N ASP A 36 5.15 -7.64 -7.81
CA ASP A 36 5.28 -8.08 -9.20
C ASP A 36 4.09 -7.68 -10.10
N ARG A 37 2.86 -7.67 -9.59
CA ARG A 37 1.63 -7.24 -10.31
C ARG A 37 0.36 -7.51 -9.51
N TYR A 38 -0.71 -6.83 -9.90
CA TYR A 38 -2.06 -7.26 -9.57
C TYR A 38 -2.47 -8.46 -10.42
N VAL A 39 -3.01 -9.49 -9.75
CA VAL A 39 -3.60 -10.66 -10.42
C VAL A 39 -5.11 -10.59 -10.24
N LYS A 40 -5.85 -10.71 -11.34
CA LYS A 40 -7.31 -10.85 -11.30
C LYS A 40 -7.64 -12.33 -11.13
N GLN A 41 -8.45 -12.65 -10.12
CA GLN A 41 -8.96 -13.98 -9.89
C GLN A 41 -10.48 -13.90 -9.75
N THR A 42 -11.19 -14.67 -10.58
CA THR A 42 -12.64 -14.82 -10.44
C THR A 42 -12.93 -15.87 -9.38
N LEU A 43 -13.80 -15.54 -8.43
CA LEU A 43 -14.20 -16.39 -7.32
C LEU A 43 -15.72 -16.46 -7.28
N CYS A 44 -16.26 -17.61 -6.84
CA CYS A 44 -17.69 -17.74 -6.63
C CYS A 44 -18.10 -17.03 -5.34
N VAL A 45 -19.15 -16.23 -5.44
CA VAL A 45 -19.81 -15.60 -4.29
C VAL A 45 -20.75 -16.62 -3.65
N SER A 46 -20.66 -16.78 -2.34
CA SER A 46 -21.59 -17.66 -1.61
C SER A 46 -22.96 -16.98 -1.49
N SER A 47 -24.00 -17.75 -1.18
CA SER A 47 -25.39 -17.24 -1.09
C SER A 47 -25.59 -16.05 -0.15
N THR A 48 -24.70 -15.83 0.83
CA THR A 48 -24.76 -14.72 1.80
C THR A 48 -23.81 -13.56 1.48
N SER A 49 -23.34 -13.48 0.23
CA SER A 49 -22.35 -12.51 -0.27
C SER A 49 -20.88 -12.59 0.21
N PRO A 50 -20.36 -13.63 0.91
CA PRO A 50 -18.93 -13.74 1.15
C PRO A 50 -18.20 -14.46 0.01
N ILE A 51 -16.96 -14.03 -0.22
CA ILE A 51 -15.94 -14.75 -1.00
C ILE A 51 -14.80 -15.20 -0.08
N HIS A 52 -14.24 -16.36 -0.37
CA HIS A 52 -13.02 -16.85 0.28
C HIS A 52 -11.82 -16.52 -0.61
N PHE A 53 -10.93 -15.66 -0.12
CA PHE A 53 -9.67 -15.37 -0.80
C PHE A 53 -8.50 -15.61 0.14
N ARG A 54 -7.68 -16.59 -0.20
CA ARG A 54 -6.57 -17.09 0.62
C ARG A 54 -7.07 -17.46 2.03
N ARG A 55 -6.57 -16.78 3.07
CA ARG A 55 -6.92 -17.01 4.48
C ARG A 55 -7.97 -16.03 5.00
N LYS A 56 -8.63 -15.28 4.12
CA LYS A 56 -9.55 -14.19 4.48
C LYS A 56 -10.91 -14.39 3.80
N ARG A 57 -11.94 -13.89 4.47
CA ARG A 57 -13.30 -13.80 3.96
C ARG A 57 -13.61 -12.33 3.71
N TYR A 58 -14.06 -12.03 2.50
CA TYR A 58 -14.43 -10.68 2.10
C TYR A 58 -15.91 -10.68 1.75
N SER A 59 -16.65 -9.66 2.19
CA SER A 59 -18.03 -9.45 1.77
C SER A 59 -18.04 -8.70 0.44
N VAL A 60 -18.85 -9.17 -0.50
CA VAL A 60 -19.10 -8.48 -1.76
C VAL A 60 -20.38 -7.66 -1.59
N PRO A 61 -20.36 -6.35 -1.89
CA PRO A 61 -21.59 -5.57 -1.93
C PRO A 61 -22.50 -6.12 -3.04
N THR A 62 -23.76 -6.41 -2.70
CA THR A 62 -24.79 -6.77 -3.66
C THR A 62 -25.74 -5.59 -3.73
N GLU A 63 -25.80 -4.93 -4.89
CA GLU A 63 -26.85 -3.95 -5.20
C GLU A 63 -28.15 -4.67 -5.60
#